data_AF-A0A831S941-F1
#
_entry.id   AF-A0A831S941-F1
#
_cell.length_a   1.000
_cell.length_b   1.000
_cell.length_c   1.000
_cell.angle_alpha   90.00
_cell.angle_beta   90.00
_cell.angle_gamma   90.00
#
_symmetry.space_group_name_H-M   'P 1'
#
loop_
_entity.id
_entity.type
_entity.pdbx_description
1 polymer ?
#
loop_
_entity_poly.entity_id
_entity_poly.type
_entity_poly.pdbx_seq_one_letter_code
_entity_poly.pdbx_strand_id
1 'polypeptide(L)'
;MQNIASFFKKFSNIKLTSRVVKAEVLNILSNRHIPITKDEIVYNNGIVYIKGNQIVKNEVFFLREDILKDIENKLGKKMVIDIR
;
A
#
# COMPACT_ATOMS: atom_id res chain seq x y z
N MET A 1 -18.55 21.09 25.51
CA MET A 1 -18.49 19.62 25.76
C MET A 1 -17.61 18.97 24.71
N GLN A 2 -16.53 18.29 25.10
CA GLN A 2 -15.76 17.50 24.15
C GLN A 2 -16.57 16.23 23.83
N ASN A 3 -17.10 16.14 22.62
CA ASN A 3 -17.82 14.97 22.15
C ASN A 3 -16.78 13.90 21.78
N ILE A 4 -17.06 12.63 22.04
CA ILE A 4 -16.24 11.49 21.62
C ILE A 4 -15.89 11.58 20.11
N ALA A 5 -16.80 12.12 19.30
CA ALA A 5 -16.56 12.38 17.88
C ALA A 5 -15.39 13.35 17.61
N SER A 6 -15.19 14.40 18.43
CA SER A 6 -14.07 15.34 18.27
C SER A 6 -12.74 14.76 18.73
N PHE A 7 -12.77 13.78 19.64
CA PHE A 7 -11.60 12.98 20.01
C PHE A 7 -11.17 12.06 18.85
N PHE A 8 -12.11 11.36 18.22
CA PHE A 8 -11.81 10.51 17.06
C PHE A 8 -11.34 11.28 15.83
N LYS A 9 -11.76 12.54 15.66
CA LYS A 9 -11.22 13.44 14.63
C LYS A 9 -9.70 13.62 14.73
N LYS A 10 -9.09 13.52 15.92
CA LYS A 10 -7.62 13.62 16.07
C LYS A 10 -6.89 12.43 15.46
N PHE A 11 -7.53 11.28 15.42
CA PHE A 11 -7.00 10.05 14.83
C PHE A 11 -7.30 9.94 13.33
N SER A 12 -8.19 10.80 12.81
CA SER A 12 -8.55 10.82 11.38
C SER A 12 -7.36 11.06 10.45
N ASN A 13 -6.27 11.66 10.94
CA ASN A 13 -5.10 11.99 10.14
C ASN A 13 -3.85 11.17 10.47
N ILE A 14 -3.98 10.08 11.24
CA ILE A 14 -2.86 9.17 11.46
C ILE A 14 -2.43 8.58 10.11
N LYS A 15 -1.15 8.75 9.78
CA LYS A 15 -0.50 7.99 8.70
C LYS A 15 -0.35 6.55 9.16
N LEU A 16 -0.87 5.60 8.39
CA LEU A 16 -0.59 4.19 8.61
C LEU A 16 0.91 3.93 8.63
N THR A 17 1.35 3.03 9.49
CA THR A 17 2.76 2.65 9.56
C THR A 17 3.17 1.92 8.30
N SER A 18 4.43 2.08 7.90
CA SER A 18 5.00 1.39 6.73
C SER A 18 4.79 -0.13 6.78
N ARG A 19 4.76 -0.72 7.99
CA ARG A 19 4.49 -2.14 8.23
C ARG A 19 3.10 -2.57 7.75
N VAL A 20 2.07 -1.76 7.99
CA VAL A 20 0.70 -2.05 7.57
C VAL A 20 0.58 -1.93 6.05
N VAL A 21 1.15 -0.88 5.47
CA VAL A 21 1.15 -0.68 4.02
C VAL A 21 1.84 -1.84 3.30
N LYS A 22 3.02 -2.27 3.78
CA LYS A 22 3.72 -3.43 3.21
C LYS A 22 2.90 -4.72 3.29
N ALA A 23 2.21 -4.96 4.40
CA ALA A 23 1.37 -6.15 4.56
C ALA A 23 0.19 -6.14 3.59
N GLU A 24 -0.43 -4.99 3.37
CA GLU A 24 -1.57 -4.89 2.47
C GLU A 24 -1.16 -5.00 1.00
N VAL A 25 -0.06 -4.36 0.62
CA VAL A 25 0.54 -4.52 -0.72
C VAL A 25 0.87 -5.98 -0.97
N LEU A 26 1.48 -6.68 0.00
CA LEU A 26 1.79 -8.10 -0.11
C LEU A 26 0.53 -8.93 -0.36
N ASN A 27 -0.56 -8.67 0.38
CA ASN A 27 -1.83 -9.37 0.18
C ASN A 27 -2.40 -9.14 -1.23
N ILE A 28 -2.37 -7.90 -1.72
CA ILE A 28 -2.87 -7.55 -3.05
C ILE A 28 -2.06 -8.24 -4.16
N LEU A 29 -0.72 -8.23 -4.03
CA LEU A 29 0.17 -8.88 -4.99
C LEU A 29 0.03 -10.41 -4.95
N SER A 30 -0.12 -10.99 -3.75
CA SER A 30 -0.32 -12.44 -3.57
C SER A 30 -1.65 -12.91 -4.18
N ASN A 31 -2.72 -12.13 -4.04
CA ASN A 31 -4.03 -12.41 -4.65
C ASN A 31 -3.97 -12.40 -6.19
N ARG A 32 -2.97 -11.72 -6.78
CA ARG A 32 -2.72 -11.67 -8.22
C ARG A 32 -1.69 -12.70 -8.68
N HIS A 33 -1.32 -13.65 -7.81
CA HIS A 33 -0.32 -14.68 -8.06
C HIS A 33 1.08 -14.14 -8.40
N ILE A 34 1.39 -12.91 -8.00
CA ILE A 34 2.72 -12.32 -8.20
C ILE A 34 3.64 -12.83 -7.08
N PRO A 35 4.69 -13.62 -7.39
CA PRO A 35 5.56 -14.21 -6.39
C PRO A 35 6.50 -13.14 -5.82
N ILE A 36 6.12 -12.56 -4.67
CA ILE A 36 6.92 -11.56 -3.98
C ILE A 36 6.94 -11.81 -2.47
N THR A 37 8.09 -11.52 -1.86
CA THR A 37 8.26 -11.61 -0.41
C THR A 37 8.10 -10.24 0.27
N LYS A 38 7.91 -10.24 1.59
CA LYS A 38 7.73 -8.99 2.34
C LYS A 38 8.98 -8.12 2.36
N ASP A 39 10.17 -8.73 2.35
CA ASP A 39 11.46 -8.04 2.37
C ASP A 39 11.78 -7.34 1.04
N GLU A 40 11.17 -7.84 -0.02
CA GLU A 40 11.22 -7.26 -1.35
C GLU A 40 10.40 -5.97 -1.47
N ILE A 41 9.43 -5.75 -0.58
CA ILE A 41 8.57 -4.56 -0.59
C ILE A 41 9.17 -3.48 0.32
N VAL A 42 9.50 -2.33 -0.25
CA VAL A 42 9.94 -1.14 0.49
C VAL A 42 8.91 -0.04 0.34
N TYR A 43 8.40 0.48 1.45
CA TYR A 43 7.51 1.64 1.44
C TYR A 43 8.27 2.85 1.95
N ASN A 44 8.34 3.90 1.14
CA ASN A 44 8.97 5.17 1.50
C ASN A 44 8.11 6.34 1.05
N ASN A 45 7.67 7.17 1.99
CA ASN A 45 6.93 8.41 1.74
C ASN A 45 5.79 8.32 0.70
N GLY A 46 5.02 7.22 0.72
CA GLY A 46 3.90 7.04 -0.21
C GLY A 46 4.25 6.33 -1.51
N ILE A 47 5.51 5.96 -1.71
CA ILE A 47 5.95 5.16 -2.86
C ILE A 47 6.28 3.75 -2.38
N VAL A 48 5.76 2.76 -3.09
CA VAL A 48 6.09 1.35 -2.90
C VAL A 48 7.15 0.96 -3.93
N TYR A 49 8.27 0.42 -3.49
CA TYR A 49 9.32 -0.12 -4.33
C TYR A 49 9.35 -1.64 -4.19
N ILE A 50 9.33 -2.32 -5.32
CA ILE A 50 9.40 -3.76 -5.48
C ILE A 50 10.83 -4.11 -5.86
N LYS A 51 11.57 -4.63 -4.90
CA LYS A 51 12.82 -5.35 -5.15
C LYS A 51 12.41 -6.74 -5.65
N GLY A 52 13.09 -7.26 -6.66
CA GLY A 52 12.72 -8.53 -7.25
C GLY A 52 13.22 -8.67 -8.67
N ASN A 53 12.93 -9.82 -9.26
CA ASN A 53 13.29 -10.14 -10.63
C ASN A 53 12.59 -9.20 -11.64
N GLN A 54 13.18 -9.01 -12.81
CA GLN A 54 12.66 -8.14 -13.86
C GLN A 54 11.25 -8.54 -14.32
N ILE A 55 10.95 -9.84 -14.31
CA ILE A 55 9.62 -10.39 -14.63
C ILE A 55 8.56 -9.81 -13.67
N VAL A 56 8.79 -9.91 -12.37
CA VAL A 56 7.89 -9.40 -11.33
C VAL A 56 7.70 -7.89 -11.44
N LYS A 57 8.79 -7.15 -11.68
CA LYS A 57 8.72 -5.69 -11.88
C LYS A 57 7.88 -5.32 -13.10
N ASN A 58 8.02 -6.05 -14.19
CA ASN A 58 7.22 -5.82 -15.40
C ASN A 58 5.74 -6.12 -15.15
N GLU A 59 5.41 -7.23 -14.47
CA GLU A 59 4.02 -7.55 -14.11
C GLU A 59 3.39 -6.47 -13.22
N VAL A 60 4.11 -6.03 -12.18
CA VAL A 60 3.66 -4.95 -11.30
C VAL A 60 3.49 -3.65 -12.09
N PHE A 61 4.39 -3.36 -13.03
CA PHE A 61 4.29 -2.17 -13.87
C PHE A 61 3.06 -2.20 -14.77
N PHE A 62 2.77 -3.34 -15.41
CA PHE A 62 1.57 -3.51 -16.23
C PHE A 62 0.28 -3.37 -15.43
N LEU A 63 0.25 -3.88 -14.20
CA LEU A 63 -0.92 -3.87 -13.33
C LEU A 63 -0.95 -2.67 -12.37
N ARG A 64 -0.06 -1.69 -12.55
CA ARG A 64 0.16 -0.58 -11.64
C ARG A 64 -1.12 0.18 -11.29
N GLU A 65 -1.91 0.55 -12.30
CA GLU A 65 -3.12 1.33 -12.06
C GLU A 65 -4.16 0.55 -11.25
N ASP A 66 -4.32 -0.73 -11.54
CA ASP A 66 -5.28 -1.58 -10.82
C ASP A 66 -4.81 -1.86 -9.40
N ILE A 67 -3.51 -2.10 -9.20
CA ILE A 67 -2.92 -2.27 -7.87
C ILE A 67 -3.09 -1.00 -7.04
N LEU A 68 -2.86 0.18 -7.63
CA LEU A 68 -3.04 1.46 -6.93
C LEU A 68 -4.51 1.68 -6.54
N LYS A 69 -5.46 1.36 -7.41
CA LYS A 69 -6.90 1.41 -7.09
C LYS A 69 -7.27 0.46 -5.96
N ASP A 70 -6.76 -0.78 -5.97
CA ASP A 70 -7.03 -1.75 -4.90
C ASP A 70 -6.45 -1.30 -3.56
N ILE A 71 -5.25 -0.72 -3.57
CA ILE A 71 -4.62 -0.14 -2.38
C ILE A 71 -5.43 1.04 -1.86
N GLU A 72 -5.89 1.93 -2.73
CA GLU A 72 -6.73 3.08 -2.36
C GLU A 72 -8.06 2.63 -1.76
N ASN A 73 -8.71 1.64 -2.38
CA ASN A 73 -9.97 1.06 -1.90
C ASN A 73 -9.81 0.40 -0.52
N LYS A 74 -8.72 -0.33 -0.28
CA LYS A 74 -8.50 -1.02 0.99
C LYS A 74 -8.02 -0.10 2.11
N LEU A 75 -7.13 0.85 1.82
CA LEU A 75 -6.57 1.75 2.82
C LEU A 75 -7.45 2.99 3.06
N GLY A 76 -8.47 3.20 2.22
CA GLY A 76 -9.46 4.29 2.34
C GLY A 76 -8.87 5.69 2.16
N LYS A 77 -7.62 5.80 1.73
CA LYS A 77 -6.87 7.05 1.53
C LYS A 77 -5.84 6.88 0.43
N LYS A 78 -5.55 7.96 -0.30
CA LYS A 78 -4.37 8.10 -1.20
C LYS A 78 -3.06 8.13 -0.40
N MET A 79 -2.73 7.01 0.23
CA MET A 79 -1.49 6.82 0.98
C MET A 79 -0.36 6.25 0.11
N VAL A 80 -0.70 5.49 -0.93
CA VAL A 80 0.24 5.04 -1.95
C VAL A 80 -0.03 5.83 -3.22
N ILE A 81 0.93 6.67 -3.58
CA ILE A 81 0.88 7.53 -4.76
C ILE A 81 1.39 6.74 -5.97
N ASP A 82 2.35 5.84 -5.74
CA ASP A 82 3.06 5.16 -6.81
C ASP A 82 3.63 3.79 -6.37
N ILE A 83 3.79 2.88 -7.33
CA ILE A 83 4.45 1.58 -7.18
C ILE A 83 5.46 1.39 -8.32
N ARG A 84 6.69 0.97 -7.98
CA ARG A 84 7.85 0.87 -8.88
C ARG A 84 8.68 -0.38 -8.65
#